data_AF-A0A954B4Z7-F1
#
_entry.id   AF-A0A954B4Z7-F1
#
_cell.length_a   1.000
_cell.length_b   1.000
_cell.length_c   1.000
_cell.angle_alpha   90.00
_cell.angle_beta   90.00
_cell.angle_gamma   90.00
#
_symmetry.space_group_name_H-M   'P 1'
#
loop_
_entity.id
_entity.type
_entity.pdbx_description
1 polymer ?
#
loop_
_entity_poly.entity_id
_entity_poly.type
_entity_poly.pdbx_seq_one_letter_code
_entity_poly.pdbx_strand_id
1 'polypeptide(L)'
;AFSMLAAALLLIEAVKTTSTSTASLVENGLAFLVFIVSFVFFLLNPAFGTIEFALIIAMMLIDFMAGFVVMTISSRRDVAWAAE
;
A
#
# COMPACT_ATOMS: atom_id res chain seq x y z
N ALA A 1 -4.47 15.45 13.82
CA ALA A 1 -5.83 15.31 13.24
C ALA A 1 -5.78 14.74 11.83
N PHE A 2 -5.04 15.37 10.91
CA PHE A 2 -4.86 14.88 9.53
C PHE A 2 -4.26 13.46 9.45
N SER A 3 -3.27 13.16 10.28
CA SER A 3 -2.66 11.82 10.38
C SER A 3 -3.63 10.72 10.81
N MET A 4 -4.58 11.03 11.70
CA MET A 4 -5.61 10.08 12.14
C MET A 4 -6.66 9.84 11.05
N LEU A 5 -6.98 10.87 10.26
CA LEU A 5 -7.84 10.74 9.09
C LEU A 5 -7.18 9.88 8.01
N ALA A 6 -5.88 10.09 7.77
CA ALA A 6 -5.10 9.26 6.85
C ALA A 6 -5.07 7.79 7.28
N ALA A 7 -4.86 7.52 8.57
CA ALA A 7 -4.92 6.16 9.13
C ALA A 7 -6.30 5.52 8.92
N ALA A 8 -7.38 6.26 9.14
CA ALA A 8 -8.75 5.77 8.96
C ALA A 8 -9.07 5.48 7.48
N LEU A 9 -8.59 6.33 6.57
CA LEU A 9 -8.75 6.14 5.12
C LEU A 9 -7.98 4.91 4.63
N LEU A 10 -6.76 4.66 5.14
CA LEU A 10 -5.99 3.46 4.85
C LEU A 10 -6.80 2.19 5.17
N LEU A 11 -7.46 2.15 6.34
CA LEU A 11 -8.28 1.00 6.72
C LEU A 11 -9.47 0.78 5.77
N ILE A 12 -10.07 1.86 5.25
CA ILE A 12 -11.17 1.78 4.28
C ILE A 12 -10.66 1.28 2.93
N GLU A 13 -9.52 1.77 2.48
CA GLU A 13 -8.90 1.41 1.21
C GLU A 13 -8.49 -0.08 1.21
N ALA A 14 -7.87 -0.55 2.30
CA ALA A 14 -7.49 -1.94 2.50
C ALA A 14 -8.67 -2.93 2.42
N VAL A 15 -9.88 -2.52 2.87
CA VAL A 15 -11.09 -3.35 2.72
C VAL A 15 -11.59 -3.35 1.27
N LYS A 16 -11.48 -2.21 0.59
CA LYS A 16 -12.03 -1.98 -0.75
C LYS A 16 -11.20 -2.63 -1.87
N THR A 17 -9.89 -2.77 -1.69
CA THR A 17 -8.97 -3.37 -2.69
C THR A 17 -9.02 -4.90 -2.77
N THR A 18 -9.92 -5.55 -2.02
CA THR A 18 -10.15 -7.00 -2.08
C THR A 18 -10.67 -7.47 -3.46
N SER A 19 -11.06 -6.57 -4.36
CA SER A 19 -11.47 -6.88 -5.73
C SER A 19 -10.27 -6.83 -6.69
N THR A 20 -9.81 -8.00 -7.12
CA THR A 20 -8.64 -8.16 -8.00
C THR A 20 -8.99 -7.73 -9.42
N SER A 21 -8.62 -6.51 -9.81
CA SER A 21 -8.69 -6.00 -11.18
C SER A 21 -7.29 -5.62 -11.66
N THR A 22 -7.03 -5.67 -12.97
CA THR A 22 -5.75 -5.27 -13.58
C THR A 22 -5.34 -3.84 -13.19
N ALA A 23 -6.32 -2.97 -12.91
CA ALA A 23 -6.08 -1.63 -12.37
C ALA A 23 -5.43 -1.64 -10.98
N SER A 24 -5.82 -2.58 -10.10
CA SER A 24 -5.30 -2.68 -8.72
C SER A 24 -3.83 -3.09 -8.68
N LEU A 25 -3.38 -3.89 -9.66
CA LEU A 25 -1.95 -4.23 -9.81
C LEU A 25 -1.10 -2.99 -10.06
N VAL A 26 -1.59 -2.11 -10.93
CA VAL A 26 -0.89 -0.86 -11.30
C VAL A 26 -0.92 0.12 -10.13
N GLU A 27 -2.06 0.26 -9.46
CA GLU A 27 -2.20 1.10 -8.25
C GLU A 27 -1.21 0.67 -7.17
N ASN A 28 -1.14 -0.64 -6.87
CA ASN A 28 -0.22 -1.17 -5.88
C ASN A 28 1.26 -0.93 -6.27
N GLY A 29 1.61 -1.11 -7.55
CA GLY A 29 2.96 -0.84 -8.05
C GLY A 29 3.33 0.65 -8.01
N LEU A 30 2.38 1.54 -8.30
CA LEU A 30 2.58 2.99 -8.26
C LEU A 30 2.73 3.49 -6.82
N ALA A 31 1.92 2.98 -5.89
CA ALA A 31 2.03 3.26 -4.45
C ALA A 31 3.40 2.87 -3.89
N PHE A 32 3.95 1.73 -4.32
CA PHE A 32 5.29 1.30 -3.93
C PHE A 32 6.39 2.25 -4.43
N LEU A 33 6.25 2.77 -5.66
CA LEU A 33 7.19 3.75 -6.22
C LEU A 33 7.16 5.07 -5.42
N VAL A 34 5.95 5.55 -5.11
CA VAL A 34 5.76 6.74 -4.26
C VAL A 34 6.35 6.54 -2.86
N PHE A 35 6.20 5.35 -2.28
CA PHE A 35 6.82 4.97 -1.02
C PHE A 35 8.36 5.08 -1.09
N ILE A 36 8.99 4.52 -2.13
CA ILE A 36 10.45 4.57 -2.29
C ILE A 36 10.95 6.02 -2.36
N VAL A 37 10.32 6.84 -3.20
CA VAL A 37 10.70 8.26 -3.35
C VAL A 37 10.57 9.00 -2.02
N SER A 38 9.46 8.81 -1.31
CA SER A 38 9.21 9.43 -0.01
C SER A 38 10.20 8.95 1.05
N PHE A 39 10.55 7.67 1.05
CA PHE A 39 11.52 7.09 1.99
C PHE A 39 12.93 7.62 1.76
N VAL A 40 13.34 7.79 0.50
CA VAL A 40 14.60 8.45 0.15
C VAL A 40 14.61 9.89 0.65
N PHE A 41 13.53 10.66 0.43
CA PHE A 41 13.44 12.04 0.93
C PHE A 41 13.47 12.12 2.47
N PHE A 42 12.83 11.18 3.17
CA PHE A 42 12.89 11.09 4.63
C PHE A 42 14.31 10.89 5.16
N LEU A 43 15.10 10.05 4.48
CA LEU A 43 16.48 9.75 4.89
C LEU A 43 17.47 10.85 4.50
N LEU A 44 17.31 11.48 3.34
CA LEU A 44 18.29 12.43 2.79
C LEU A 44 18.02 13.87 3.19
N ASN A 45 16.78 14.25 3.49
CA ASN A 45 16.43 15.64 3.76
C ASN A 45 15.90 15.80 5.20
N PRO A 46 16.62 16.55 6.07
CA PRO A 46 16.25 16.72 7.47
C PRO A 46 14.89 17.44 7.66
N ALA A 47 14.39 18.17 6.66
CA ALA A 47 13.06 18.77 6.71
C ALA A 47 11.94 17.73 6.73
N PHE A 48 12.20 16.53 6.22
CA PHE A 48 11.23 15.43 6.19
C PHE A 48 11.37 14.48 7.39
N GLY A 49 12.38 14.63 8.25
CA GLY A 49 12.65 13.78 9.41
C GLY A 49 11.65 13.89 10.58
N THR A 50 10.38 14.20 10.30
CA THR A 50 9.34 14.36 11.33
C THR A 50 8.65 13.03 11.62
N ILE A 51 8.14 12.87 12.85
CA ILE A 51 7.37 11.69 13.25
C ILE A 51 6.12 11.53 12.38
N GLU A 52 5.48 12.64 11.97
CA GLU A 52 4.30 12.59 11.11
C GLU A 52 4.62 12.02 9.72
N PHE A 53 5.74 12.45 9.12
CA PHE A 53 6.16 11.93 7.82
C PHE A 53 6.59 10.46 7.92
N ALA A 54 7.27 10.08 9.01
CA ALA A 54 7.62 8.69 9.29
C ALA A 54 6.38 7.79 9.40
N LEU A 55 5.31 8.25 10.07
CA LEU A 55 4.05 7.52 10.19
C LEU A 55 3.35 7.37 8.84
N ILE A 56 3.35 8.41 8.00
CA ILE A 56 2.77 8.36 6.65
C ILE A 56 3.54 7.35 5.79
N ILE A 57 4.87 7.33 5.86
CA ILE A 57 5.70 6.32 5.19
C ILE A 57 5.40 4.91 5.68
N ALA A 58 5.26 4.73 6.99
CA ALA A 58 4.90 3.43 7.57
C ALA A 58 3.51 2.96 7.09
N MET A 59 2.54 3.87 6.97
CA MET A 59 1.23 3.57 6.40
C MET A 59 1.31 3.13 4.94
N MET A 60 2.09 3.81 4.10
CA MET A 60 2.32 3.42 2.70
C MET A 60 2.96 2.04 2.58
N LEU A 61 3.88 1.69 3.50
CA LEU A 61 4.49 0.35 3.53
C LEU A 61 3.47 -0.75 3.85
N ILE A 62 2.58 -0.50 4.81
CA ILE A 62 1.53 -1.44 5.21
C ILE A 62 0.53 -1.66 4.07
N ASP A 63 0.15 -0.60 3.37
CA ASP A 63 -0.77 -0.66 2.23
C ASP A 63 -0.23 -1.53 1.09
N PHE A 64 1.02 -1.31 0.67
CA PHE A 64 1.68 -2.13 -0.34
C PHE A 64 1.74 -3.62 0.05
N MET A 65 2.02 -3.91 1.32
CA MET A 65 2.05 -5.29 1.81
C MET A 65 0.66 -5.93 1.78
N ALA A 66 -0.39 -5.21 2.18
CA ALA A 66 -1.75 -5.70 2.11
C ALA A 66 -2.16 -6.00 0.66
N GLY A 67 -1.91 -5.06 -0.27
CA GLY A 67 -2.19 -5.22 -1.70
C GLY A 67 -1.46 -6.43 -2.30
N PHE A 68 -0.18 -6.60 -1.99
CA PHE A 68 0.62 -7.74 -2.46
C PHE A 68 0.11 -9.09 -1.93
N VAL A 69 -0.28 -9.16 -0.67
CA VAL A 69 -0.82 -10.39 -0.05
C VAL A 69 -2.15 -10.78 -0.68
N VAL A 70 -3.07 -9.83 -0.85
CA VAL A 70 -4.39 -10.07 -1.49
C VAL A 70 -4.22 -10.54 -2.93
N MET A 71 -3.33 -9.91 -3.69
CA MET A 71 -3.01 -10.33 -5.06
C MET A 71 -2.43 -11.75 -5.14
N THR A 72 -1.55 -12.10 -4.21
CA THR A 72 -0.97 -13.45 -4.16
C THR A 72 -2.03 -14.50 -3.84
N ILE A 73 -2.91 -14.23 -2.87
CA ILE A 73 -3.99 -15.16 -2.48
C ILE A 73 -5.01 -15.34 -3.61
N SER A 74 -5.41 -14.26 -4.27
CA SER A 74 -6.33 -14.33 -5.43
C SER A 74 -5.73 -15.15 -6.58
N SER A 75 -4.47 -14.90 -6.94
CA SER A 75 -3.76 -15.66 -7.99
C SER A 75 -3.73 -17.16 -7.69
N ARG A 76 -3.51 -17.56 -6.43
CA ARG A 76 -3.53 -18.99 -6.03
C ARG A 76 -4.91 -19.62 -6.15
N ARG A 77 -5.97 -18.85 -5.88
CA ARG A 77 -7.35 -19.32 -5.96
C ARG A 77 -7.80 -19.47 -7.42
N ASP A 78 -7.39 -18.54 -8.29
CA ASP A 78 -7.66 -18.60 -9.73
C ASP A 78 -7.03 -19.83 -10.40
N VAL A 79 -5.79 -20.17 -10.02
CA VAL A 79 -5.11 -21.38 -10.51
C VAL A 79 -5.80 -22.66 -10.02
N ALA A 80 -6.32 -22.66 -8.79
CA ALA A 80 -7.03 -23.83 -8.24
C ALA A 80 -8.35 -24.09 -8.98
N TRP A 81 -9.12 -23.05 -9.33
CA TRP A 81 -10.36 -23.20 -10.10
C TRP A 81 -10.13 -23.61 -11.57
N ALA A 82 -8.99 -23.24 -12.16
CA ALA A 82 -8.65 -23.64 -13.53
C ALA A 82 -8.21 -25.11 -13.66
N ALA A 83 -7.97 -25.80 -12.53
CA ALA A 83 -7.54 -27.20 -12.50
C ALA A 83 -8.69 -28.21 -12.32
N GLU A 84 -9.93 -27.74 -12.12
CA GLU A 84 -11.19 -28.52 -12.10
C GLU A 84 -11.84 -28.54 -13.49
#